data_AF-A0A653C5T1-F1
#
_entry.id   AF-A0A653C5T1-F1
#
_cell.length_a   1.000
_cell.length_b   1.000
_cell.length_c   1.000
_cell.angle_alpha   90.00
_cell.angle_beta   90.00
_cell.angle_gamma   90.00
#
_symmetry.space_group_name_H-M   'P 1'
#
loop_
_entity.id
_entity.type
_entity.pdbx_description
1 polymer ?
#
loop_
_entity_poly.entity_id
_entity_poly.type
_entity_poly.pdbx_seq_one_letter_code
_entity_poly.pdbx_strand_id
1 'polypeptide(L)'
;MSDLRKTVLGLHAKRSSTSNSRLAASKQNFGPVKWSNYFDKEEIIETSKGKFNVYSKGSEGPILLCLHGGGYSGLTWALFTDAVAKTIHCQVKALDLRGHGKTSTNDDLDLSLETMANDVIDVSKKILDGSSTPIILLGHSMGGAVAVEVAHSIDNTVGLCVIDVVEGTALDALSSMQSILRGRPTHFRSIPHAIQWCYKSGQTHNLEAAKVSMPGQIINVNSLKLAADECDEVEVEKEDGLDVLGRRSVASSACTLTEVAEEPEEKDGNVQTSEEPQCNDCGKPPLPKSQRTENSTTSPEQGQMGPPQHAPPIHQTASDTSPPQYKWRIDLSKTEKFWTGWFTDLSHKFLEVKVPKLLLLANIHGLDTTLTVGQMQGKFQLQVLQKSGHAIHEDQPHNVAELLSAYLVKQKIALPKDGFSHNNVPSC
;
A
#
# COMPACT_ATOMS: atom_id res chain seq x y z
N MET A 1 51.52 15.11 19.57
CA MET A 1 52.91 14.91 19.13
C MET A 1 52.94 13.66 18.27
N SER A 2 52.96 13.89 16.96
CA SER A 2 52.79 12.91 15.89
C SER A 2 54.14 12.64 15.24
N ASP A 3 54.60 11.40 15.21
CA ASP A 3 55.71 11.00 14.35
C ASP A 3 55.24 10.01 13.30
N LEU A 4 55.13 10.52 12.08
CA LEU A 4 55.01 9.75 10.86
C LEU A 4 55.68 10.55 9.73
N ARG A 5 56.79 10.01 9.18
CA ARG A 5 57.26 10.17 7.77
C ARG A 5 58.55 9.35 7.59
N LYS A 6 58.44 8.14 7.02
CA LYS A 6 58.55 7.79 5.59
C LYS A 6 59.99 7.65 5.09
N THR A 7 60.35 6.46 4.61
CA THR A 7 61.19 6.12 3.41
C THR A 7 61.06 4.57 3.25
N VAL A 8 60.32 3.96 2.31
CA VAL A 8 60.35 3.84 0.83
C VAL A 8 61.43 2.88 0.29
N LEU A 9 60.98 1.98 -0.61
CA LEU A 9 61.64 0.94 -1.44
C LEU A 9 61.68 -0.47 -0.82
N GLY A 10 61.18 -1.56 -1.42
CA GLY A 10 60.53 -1.79 -2.71
C GLY A 10 60.61 -3.29 -3.01
N LEU A 11 59.49 -3.97 -3.29
CA LEU A 11 59.49 -5.36 -3.80
C LEU A 11 58.35 -5.57 -4.79
N HIS A 12 58.72 -6.04 -5.98
CA HIS A 12 57.87 -6.37 -7.11
C HIS A 12 57.13 -7.69 -6.88
N ALA A 13 55.82 -7.73 -7.08
CA ALA A 13 55.04 -8.96 -7.18
C ALA A 13 54.20 -8.98 -8.47
N LYS A 14 54.40 -10.04 -9.26
CA LYS A 14 53.79 -10.32 -10.57
C LYS A 14 52.25 -10.35 -10.48
N ARG A 15 51.57 -9.61 -11.36
CA ARG A 15 50.13 -9.74 -11.60
C ARG A 15 49.86 -11.06 -12.34
N SER A 16 49.22 -12.00 -11.64
CA SER A 16 48.55 -13.16 -12.24
C SER A 16 47.16 -12.74 -12.72
N SER A 17 46.86 -12.99 -13.99
CA SER A 17 45.56 -12.78 -14.61
C SER A 17 44.60 -13.90 -14.19
N THR A 18 43.63 -13.59 -13.34
CA THR A 18 42.42 -14.40 -13.14
C THR A 18 41.20 -13.59 -13.56
N SER A 19 40.95 -13.57 -14.86
CA SER A 19 39.66 -13.18 -15.43
C SER A 19 38.75 -14.40 -15.47
N ASN A 20 37.90 -14.56 -14.45
CA ASN A 20 36.56 -15.16 -14.53
C ASN A 20 35.90 -15.18 -13.16
N SER A 21 35.44 -14.00 -12.72
CA SER A 21 34.41 -13.88 -11.68
C SER A 21 33.44 -12.77 -12.09
N ARG A 22 32.85 -12.89 -13.28
CA ARG A 22 31.66 -12.11 -13.64
C ARG A 22 30.45 -12.80 -13.03
N LEU A 23 29.96 -12.23 -11.93
CA LEU A 23 28.55 -12.05 -11.61
C LEU A 23 27.63 -13.23 -11.96
N ALA A 24 27.56 -14.22 -11.07
CA ALA A 24 26.32 -14.96 -10.90
C ALA A 24 25.32 -13.99 -10.24
N ALA A 25 24.59 -13.22 -11.04
CA ALA A 25 23.39 -12.55 -10.55
C ALA A 25 22.50 -13.65 -9.97
N SER A 26 22.25 -13.61 -8.65
CA SER A 26 21.35 -14.54 -7.99
C SER A 26 20.01 -14.50 -8.72
N LYS A 27 19.65 -15.58 -9.42
CA LYS A 27 18.36 -15.69 -10.11
C LYS A 27 17.28 -15.69 -9.03
N GLN A 28 16.57 -14.57 -8.89
CA GLN A 28 15.46 -14.47 -7.95
C GLN A 28 14.35 -15.46 -8.33
N ASN A 29 13.87 -16.23 -7.36
CA ASN A 29 12.80 -17.21 -7.54
C ASN A 29 11.43 -16.55 -7.27
N PHE A 30 10.57 -16.56 -8.27
CA PHE A 30 9.21 -16.00 -8.21
C PHE A 30 8.11 -17.06 -8.07
N GLY A 31 8.48 -18.31 -7.70
CA GLY A 31 7.51 -19.36 -7.43
C GLY A 31 6.57 -19.02 -6.25
N PRO A 32 5.28 -19.35 -6.34
CA PRO A 32 4.32 -19.04 -5.28
C PRO A 32 4.61 -19.80 -3.99
N VAL A 33 4.11 -19.25 -2.88
CA VAL A 33 4.16 -19.88 -1.55
C VAL A 33 2.73 -20.02 -1.02
N LYS A 34 2.41 -21.19 -0.49
CA LYS A 34 1.07 -21.49 0.02
C LYS A 34 0.81 -20.80 1.35
N TRP A 35 -0.44 -20.39 1.56
CA TRP A 35 -0.92 -19.77 2.80
C TRP A 35 -0.65 -20.62 4.05
N SER A 36 -0.65 -21.96 3.90
CA SER A 36 -0.45 -22.92 4.98
C SER A 36 0.94 -22.86 5.63
N ASN A 37 1.89 -22.14 5.02
CA ASN A 37 3.17 -21.86 5.64
C ASN A 37 3.07 -20.80 6.75
N TYR A 38 2.02 -19.98 6.73
CA TYR A 38 1.86 -18.82 7.60
C TYR A 38 0.64 -18.91 8.52
N PHE A 39 -0.40 -19.64 8.11
CA PHE A 39 -1.64 -19.85 8.88
C PHE A 39 -1.88 -21.32 9.16
N ASP A 40 -2.55 -21.61 10.27
CA ASP A 40 -2.85 -22.97 10.73
C ASP A 40 -4.09 -23.55 10.03
N LYS A 41 -5.06 -22.69 9.70
CA LYS A 41 -6.35 -23.07 9.12
C LYS A 41 -6.86 -22.01 8.14
N GLU A 42 -7.53 -22.46 7.10
CA GLU A 42 -8.41 -21.67 6.25
C GLU A 42 -9.85 -22.14 6.46
N GLU A 43 -10.78 -21.21 6.70
CA GLU A 43 -12.17 -21.52 6.96
C GLU A 43 -13.13 -20.58 6.25
N ILE A 44 -14.25 -21.12 5.80
CA ILE A 44 -15.36 -20.36 5.22
C ILE A 44 -16.41 -20.13 6.30
N ILE A 45 -16.68 -18.85 6.58
CA ILE A 45 -17.73 -18.40 7.48
C ILE A 45 -18.94 -18.01 6.63
N GLU A 46 -20.04 -18.75 6.82
CA GLU A 46 -21.29 -18.47 6.13
C GLU A 46 -22.12 -17.45 6.91
N THR A 47 -22.49 -16.36 6.24
CA THR A 47 -23.42 -15.34 6.73
C THR A 47 -24.67 -15.30 5.85
N SER A 48 -25.65 -14.47 6.21
CA SER A 48 -26.84 -14.29 5.37
C SER A 48 -26.54 -13.64 4.01
N LYS A 49 -25.39 -12.99 3.87
CA LYS A 49 -25.00 -12.20 2.70
C LYS A 49 -23.97 -12.89 1.80
N GLY A 50 -23.28 -13.91 2.30
CA GLY A 50 -22.24 -14.58 1.54
C GLY A 50 -21.42 -15.58 2.34
N LYS A 51 -20.36 -16.06 1.68
CA LYS A 51 -19.36 -16.96 2.21
C LYS A 51 -18.05 -16.19 2.31
N PHE A 52 -17.59 -15.98 3.53
CA PHE A 52 -16.41 -15.17 3.84
C PHE A 52 -15.24 -16.07 4.21
N ASN A 53 -14.12 -15.90 3.53
CA ASN A 53 -12.93 -16.68 3.80
C ASN A 53 -12.06 -16.04 4.88
N VAL A 54 -11.59 -16.85 5.83
CA VAL A 54 -10.75 -16.41 6.94
C VAL A 54 -9.56 -17.35 7.09
N TYR A 55 -8.35 -16.78 7.07
CA TYR A 55 -7.13 -17.48 7.44
C TYR A 55 -6.84 -17.26 8.92
N SER A 56 -6.53 -18.34 9.64
CA SER A 56 -6.42 -18.34 11.09
C SER A 56 -5.08 -18.86 11.59
N LYS A 57 -4.51 -18.22 12.62
CA LYS A 57 -3.33 -18.73 13.35
C LYS A 57 -3.47 -18.51 14.85
N GLY A 58 -3.07 -19.50 15.63
CA GLY A 58 -3.13 -19.46 17.09
C GLY A 58 -4.53 -19.74 17.66
N SER A 59 -4.56 -20.07 18.95
CA SER A 59 -5.76 -20.52 19.67
C SER A 59 -5.98 -19.83 21.02
N GLU A 60 -5.06 -18.94 21.43
CA GLU A 60 -5.05 -18.31 22.75
C GLU A 60 -4.78 -16.81 22.65
N GLY A 61 -5.24 -16.06 23.65
CA GLY A 61 -5.10 -14.61 23.69
C GLY A 61 -6.15 -13.89 22.85
N PRO A 62 -6.00 -12.56 22.69
CA PRO A 62 -6.97 -11.77 21.95
C PRO A 62 -6.94 -12.05 20.44
N ILE A 63 -8.06 -11.78 19.78
CA ILE A 63 -8.20 -11.92 18.33
C ILE A 63 -7.66 -10.67 17.64
N LEU A 64 -6.73 -10.86 16.72
CA LEU A 64 -6.29 -9.85 15.76
C LEU A 64 -7.10 -10.03 14.48
N LEU A 65 -8.17 -9.25 14.31
CA LEU A 65 -9.03 -9.29 13.13
C LEU A 65 -8.46 -8.35 12.05
N CYS A 66 -7.85 -8.94 11.03
CA CYS A 66 -7.08 -8.24 10.01
C CYS A 66 -7.90 -8.03 8.73
N LEU A 67 -8.03 -6.76 8.31
CA LEU A 67 -8.80 -6.28 7.16
C LEU A 67 -7.86 -5.66 6.12
N HIS A 68 -7.78 -6.23 4.93
CA HIS A 68 -6.86 -5.81 3.87
C HIS A 68 -7.35 -4.58 3.08
N GLY A 69 -6.47 -3.95 2.29
CA GLY A 69 -6.80 -2.84 1.39
C GLY A 69 -7.52 -3.25 0.11
N GLY A 70 -7.96 -2.27 -0.69
CA GLY A 70 -8.71 -2.53 -1.93
C GLY A 70 -7.87 -3.26 -2.98
N GLY A 71 -8.44 -4.32 -3.59
CA GLY A 71 -7.76 -5.18 -4.56
C GLY A 71 -6.83 -6.24 -3.97
N TYR A 72 -6.69 -6.29 -2.65
CA TYR A 72 -5.86 -7.25 -1.92
C TYR A 72 -6.66 -8.46 -1.41
N SER A 73 -6.09 -9.23 -0.46
CA SER A 73 -6.75 -10.34 0.23
C SER A 73 -6.17 -10.49 1.65
N GLY A 74 -6.77 -11.36 2.46
CA GLY A 74 -6.26 -11.72 3.79
C GLY A 74 -4.82 -12.26 3.76
N LEU A 75 -4.36 -12.77 2.61
CA LEU A 75 -2.98 -13.25 2.43
C LEU A 75 -1.92 -12.15 2.54
N THR A 76 -2.29 -10.87 2.41
CA THR A 76 -1.36 -9.75 2.68
C THR A 76 -0.88 -9.71 4.13
N TRP A 77 -1.60 -10.34 5.04
CA TRP A 77 -1.22 -10.44 6.45
C TRP A 77 -0.34 -11.64 6.77
N ALA A 78 0.02 -12.48 5.80
CA ALA A 78 0.70 -13.76 6.03
C ALA A 78 2.03 -13.62 6.82
N LEU A 79 2.95 -12.75 6.37
CA LEU A 79 4.24 -12.57 7.02
C LEU A 79 4.10 -11.87 8.37
N PHE A 80 3.19 -10.89 8.46
CA PHE A 80 2.83 -10.25 9.73
C PHE A 80 2.32 -11.27 10.74
N THR A 81 1.46 -12.20 10.30
CA THR A 81 0.85 -13.25 11.13
C THR A 81 1.92 -14.16 11.73
N ASP A 82 2.90 -14.57 10.93
CA ASP A 82 4.02 -15.37 11.43
C ASP A 82 4.93 -14.59 12.39
N ALA A 83 5.14 -13.29 12.15
CA ALA A 83 5.93 -12.44 13.02
C ALA A 83 5.25 -12.18 14.38
N VAL A 84 3.97 -11.79 14.39
CA VAL A 84 3.23 -11.43 15.62
C VAL A 84 2.93 -12.65 16.49
N ALA A 85 2.71 -13.82 15.87
CA ALA A 85 2.51 -15.07 16.60
C ALA A 85 3.76 -15.52 17.36
N LYS A 86 4.96 -14.98 17.04
CA LYS A 86 6.21 -15.26 17.76
C LYS A 86 6.45 -14.31 18.94
N THR A 87 5.79 -13.15 18.98
CA THR A 87 6.03 -12.10 19.98
C THR A 87 5.01 -12.07 21.10
N ILE A 88 3.73 -12.39 20.81
CA ILE A 88 2.63 -12.37 21.80
C ILE A 88 1.72 -13.59 21.66
N HIS A 89 1.00 -13.92 22.73
CA HIS A 89 -0.12 -14.85 22.67
C HIS A 89 -1.31 -14.13 22.02
N CYS A 90 -1.70 -14.55 20.82
CA CYS A 90 -2.82 -13.99 20.08
C CYS A 90 -3.41 -15.01 19.08
N GLN A 91 -4.60 -14.68 18.59
CA GLN A 91 -5.31 -15.41 17.53
C GLN A 91 -5.44 -14.50 16.31
N VAL A 92 -4.71 -14.74 15.24
CA VAL A 92 -4.86 -13.96 14.02
C VAL A 92 -6.01 -14.50 13.19
N LYS A 93 -6.89 -13.60 12.74
CA LYS A 93 -8.01 -13.87 11.83
C LYS A 93 -7.90 -12.90 10.66
N ALA A 94 -7.29 -13.34 9.55
CA ALA A 94 -7.15 -12.53 8.34
C ALA A 94 -8.32 -12.80 7.39
N LEU A 95 -9.19 -11.81 7.25
CA LEU A 95 -10.44 -11.90 6.50
C LEU A 95 -10.22 -11.47 5.04
N ASP A 96 -10.72 -12.26 4.10
CA ASP A 96 -10.99 -11.80 2.73
C ASP A 96 -12.30 -10.99 2.74
N LEU A 97 -12.21 -9.68 2.46
CA LEU A 97 -13.40 -8.83 2.37
C LEU A 97 -14.25 -9.18 1.15
N ARG A 98 -15.50 -8.70 1.12
CA ARG A 98 -16.43 -8.85 -0.01
C ARG A 98 -15.76 -8.63 -1.37
N GLY A 99 -16.00 -9.53 -2.32
CA GLY A 99 -15.44 -9.46 -3.68
C GLY A 99 -13.93 -9.76 -3.79
N HIS A 100 -13.24 -10.00 -2.68
CA HIS A 100 -11.79 -10.23 -2.64
C HIS A 100 -11.44 -11.66 -2.24
N GLY A 101 -10.21 -12.08 -2.53
CA GLY A 101 -9.70 -13.41 -2.18
C GLY A 101 -10.65 -14.53 -2.57
N LYS A 102 -11.01 -15.40 -1.61
CA LYS A 102 -11.99 -16.48 -1.83
C LYS A 102 -13.41 -16.11 -1.43
N THR A 103 -13.62 -14.94 -0.84
CA THR A 103 -14.95 -14.49 -0.41
C THR A 103 -15.86 -14.30 -1.62
N SER A 104 -17.09 -14.79 -1.50
CA SER A 104 -18.14 -14.62 -2.50
C SER A 104 -19.45 -14.28 -1.82
N THR A 105 -20.11 -13.24 -2.31
CA THR A 105 -21.33 -12.69 -1.74
C THR A 105 -22.46 -12.64 -2.77
N ASN A 106 -23.64 -12.23 -2.31
CA ASN A 106 -24.79 -11.98 -3.19
C ASN A 106 -24.56 -10.85 -4.20
N ASP A 107 -23.70 -9.88 -3.88
CA ASP A 107 -23.29 -8.78 -4.76
C ASP A 107 -21.85 -8.36 -4.42
N ASP A 108 -20.89 -8.94 -5.14
CA ASP A 108 -19.46 -8.67 -4.93
C ASP A 108 -19.03 -7.25 -5.36
N LEU A 109 -19.92 -6.47 -5.99
CA LEU A 109 -19.61 -5.11 -6.47
C LEU A 109 -20.16 -4.01 -5.57
N ASP A 110 -21.04 -4.30 -4.60
CA ASP A 110 -21.43 -3.34 -3.56
C ASP A 110 -20.37 -3.27 -2.47
N LEU A 111 -19.33 -2.47 -2.73
CA LEU A 111 -18.29 -2.14 -1.75
C LEU A 111 -18.59 -0.82 -1.03
N SER A 112 -19.84 -0.49 -0.74
CA SER A 112 -20.13 0.63 0.15
C SER A 112 -19.55 0.37 1.55
N LEU A 113 -19.13 1.43 2.25
CA LEU A 113 -18.58 1.32 3.60
C LEU A 113 -19.57 0.61 4.55
N GLU A 114 -20.85 0.95 4.45
CA GLU A 114 -21.94 0.34 5.23
C GLU A 114 -22.06 -1.17 4.99
N THR A 115 -22.10 -1.61 3.72
CA THR A 115 -22.21 -3.04 3.40
C THR A 115 -20.98 -3.81 3.91
N MET A 116 -19.78 -3.29 3.68
CA MET A 116 -18.55 -3.93 4.15
C MET A 116 -18.46 -3.97 5.68
N ALA A 117 -18.89 -2.91 6.36
CA ALA A 117 -18.94 -2.86 7.82
C ALA A 117 -19.91 -3.91 8.38
N ASN A 118 -21.12 -4.03 7.81
CA ASN A 118 -22.09 -5.04 8.20
C ASN A 118 -21.57 -6.46 7.98
N ASP A 119 -20.86 -6.72 6.88
CA ASP A 119 -20.23 -8.02 6.62
C ASP A 119 -19.21 -8.38 7.72
N VAL A 120 -18.35 -7.44 8.09
CA VAL A 120 -17.34 -7.65 9.15
C VAL A 120 -18.00 -7.86 10.51
N ILE A 121 -19.08 -7.13 10.81
CA ILE A 121 -19.86 -7.33 12.05
C ILE A 121 -20.46 -8.74 12.08
N ASP A 122 -21.08 -9.20 10.99
CA ASP A 122 -21.67 -10.54 10.91
C ASP A 122 -20.61 -11.65 11.03
N VAL A 123 -19.47 -11.47 10.35
CA VAL A 123 -18.33 -12.39 10.44
C VAL A 123 -17.76 -12.41 11.86
N SER A 124 -17.57 -11.25 12.49
CA SER A 124 -17.01 -11.17 13.85
C SER A 124 -17.89 -11.86 14.89
N LYS A 125 -19.23 -11.73 14.79
CA LYS A 125 -20.19 -12.45 15.63
C LYS A 125 -20.05 -13.96 15.49
N LYS A 126 -19.84 -14.46 14.26
CA LYS A 126 -19.61 -15.88 13.99
C LYS A 126 -18.25 -16.37 14.47
N ILE A 127 -17.20 -15.56 14.36
CA ILE A 127 -15.86 -15.87 14.88
C ILE A 127 -15.89 -15.98 16.42
N LEU A 128 -16.61 -15.07 17.09
CA LEU A 128 -16.70 -15.08 18.54
C LEU A 128 -17.52 -16.27 19.06
N ASP A 129 -18.55 -16.71 18.33
CA ASP A 129 -19.43 -17.83 18.71
C ASP A 129 -19.92 -17.76 20.18
N GLY A 130 -20.29 -16.56 20.63
CA GLY A 130 -20.71 -16.29 22.01
C GLY A 130 -19.57 -16.13 23.04
N SER A 131 -18.31 -16.24 22.61
CA SER A 131 -17.15 -15.93 23.44
C SER A 131 -17.01 -14.43 23.71
N SER A 132 -16.50 -14.10 24.91
CA SER A 132 -16.09 -12.75 25.30
C SER A 132 -14.63 -12.43 24.93
N THR A 133 -14.03 -13.18 24.00
CA THR A 133 -12.63 -12.97 23.57
C THR A 133 -12.44 -11.54 23.06
N PRO A 134 -11.44 -10.80 23.57
CA PRO A 134 -11.18 -9.44 23.10
C PRO A 134 -10.74 -9.41 21.64
N ILE A 135 -11.23 -8.43 20.88
CA ILE A 135 -10.87 -8.20 19.48
C ILE A 135 -10.04 -6.92 19.35
N ILE A 136 -8.98 -7.01 18.56
CA ILE A 136 -8.23 -5.87 18.05
C ILE A 136 -8.44 -5.82 16.54
N LEU A 137 -8.97 -4.72 16.07
CA LEU A 137 -9.18 -4.48 14.64
C LEU A 137 -7.90 -3.95 14.03
N LEU A 138 -7.46 -4.57 12.93
CA LEU A 138 -6.32 -4.13 12.13
C LEU A 138 -6.79 -3.87 10.72
N GLY A 139 -6.62 -2.66 10.22
CA GLY A 139 -7.10 -2.30 8.89
C GLY A 139 -6.07 -1.53 8.08
N HIS A 140 -5.85 -1.97 6.84
CA HIS A 140 -5.00 -1.27 5.85
C HIS A 140 -5.85 -0.57 4.80
N SER A 141 -5.58 0.70 4.50
CA SER A 141 -6.27 1.46 3.45
C SER A 141 -7.80 1.35 3.55
N MET A 142 -8.49 0.82 2.52
CA MET A 142 -9.93 0.48 2.55
C MET A 142 -10.32 -0.33 3.80
N GLY A 143 -9.54 -1.34 4.19
CA GLY A 143 -9.77 -2.11 5.40
C GLY A 143 -9.59 -1.29 6.68
N GLY A 144 -8.78 -0.23 6.64
CA GLY A 144 -8.65 0.77 7.72
C GLY A 144 -9.92 1.57 7.93
N ALA A 145 -10.54 2.02 6.83
CA ALA A 145 -11.85 2.68 6.88
C ALA A 145 -12.94 1.77 7.46
N VAL A 146 -13.00 0.52 6.99
CA VAL A 146 -13.95 -0.47 7.51
C VAL A 146 -13.68 -0.76 8.99
N ALA A 147 -12.42 -0.90 9.41
CA ALA A 147 -12.06 -1.13 10.81
C ALA A 147 -12.53 0.01 11.72
N VAL A 148 -12.40 1.27 11.29
CA VAL A 148 -12.90 2.43 12.03
C VAL A 148 -14.43 2.39 12.16
N GLU A 149 -15.13 2.13 11.06
CA GLU A 149 -16.60 2.10 11.03
C GLU A 149 -17.19 1.02 11.97
N VAL A 150 -16.57 -0.17 12.02
CA VAL A 150 -17.11 -1.29 12.82
C VAL A 150 -16.72 -1.25 14.30
N ALA A 151 -15.74 -0.43 14.68
CA ALA A 151 -15.12 -0.48 16.01
C ALA A 151 -16.13 -0.28 17.16
N HIS A 152 -17.14 0.58 16.99
CA HIS A 152 -18.19 0.78 17.99
C HIS A 152 -19.31 -0.27 17.95
N SER A 153 -19.41 -1.03 16.87
CA SER A 153 -20.49 -2.01 16.64
C SER A 153 -20.12 -3.44 17.06
N ILE A 154 -18.85 -3.68 17.35
CA ILE A 154 -18.34 -4.96 17.84
C ILE A 154 -17.99 -4.79 19.32
N ASP A 155 -18.87 -5.24 20.21
CA ASP A 155 -18.77 -5.03 21.67
C ASP A 155 -17.44 -5.49 22.29
N ASN A 156 -16.83 -6.53 21.73
CA ASN A 156 -15.57 -7.09 22.22
C ASN A 156 -14.33 -6.32 21.73
N THR A 157 -14.50 -5.22 21.00
CA THR A 157 -13.37 -4.43 20.48
C THR A 157 -12.66 -3.73 21.63
N VAL A 158 -11.37 -4.03 21.81
CA VAL A 158 -10.51 -3.45 22.86
C VAL A 158 -9.32 -2.69 22.29
N GLY A 159 -9.15 -2.67 20.97
CA GLY A 159 -8.06 -1.93 20.32
C GLY A 159 -8.30 -1.76 18.82
N LEU A 160 -7.69 -0.72 18.26
CA LEU A 160 -7.78 -0.40 16.84
C LEU A 160 -6.40 0.00 16.30
N CYS A 161 -5.98 -0.64 15.21
CA CYS A 161 -4.77 -0.32 14.48
C CYS A 161 -5.12 0.01 13.02
N VAL A 162 -4.80 1.21 12.59
CA VAL A 162 -5.04 1.69 11.22
C VAL A 162 -3.70 1.88 10.52
N ILE A 163 -3.59 1.37 9.28
CA ILE A 163 -2.34 1.36 8.50
C ILE A 163 -2.53 2.12 7.20
N ASP A 164 -1.70 3.13 7.00
CA ASP A 164 -1.52 3.89 5.76
C ASP A 164 -2.82 4.47 5.18
N VAL A 165 -3.64 5.08 6.04
CA VAL A 165 -4.81 5.85 5.62
C VAL A 165 -5.03 7.05 6.53
N VAL A 166 -5.19 8.22 5.89
CA VAL A 166 -5.60 9.48 6.50
C VAL A 166 -6.58 10.13 5.54
N GLU A 167 -7.68 10.70 6.04
CA GLU A 167 -8.77 11.23 5.22
C GLU A 167 -8.31 12.19 4.13
N GLY A 168 -7.61 13.27 4.51
CA GLY A 168 -7.21 14.31 3.56
C GLY A 168 -6.36 13.76 2.41
N THR A 169 -5.28 13.04 2.73
CA THR A 169 -4.39 12.49 1.71
C THR A 169 -5.02 11.34 0.92
N ALA A 170 -5.92 10.56 1.52
CA ALA A 170 -6.65 9.53 0.81
C ALA A 170 -7.58 10.14 -0.25
N LEU A 171 -8.35 11.19 0.10
CA LEU A 171 -9.25 11.88 -0.82
C LEU A 171 -8.49 12.55 -1.98
N ASP A 172 -7.36 13.19 -1.69
CA ASP A 172 -6.49 13.78 -2.72
C ASP A 172 -5.96 12.72 -3.70
N ALA A 173 -5.56 11.56 -3.18
CA ALA A 173 -5.01 10.46 -3.96
C ALA A 173 -6.04 9.76 -4.87
N LEU A 174 -7.35 9.83 -4.56
CA LEU A 174 -8.40 9.19 -5.36
C LEU A 174 -8.37 9.59 -6.83
N SER A 175 -8.07 10.86 -7.10
CA SER A 175 -7.96 11.41 -8.46
C SER A 175 -6.93 10.68 -9.33
N SER A 176 -5.85 10.18 -8.71
CA SER A 176 -4.77 9.46 -9.37
C SER A 176 -5.00 7.95 -9.46
N MET A 177 -5.86 7.40 -8.59
CA MET A 177 -6.03 5.96 -8.42
C MET A 177 -6.53 5.29 -9.70
N GLN A 178 -7.45 5.93 -10.45
CA GLN A 178 -7.89 5.43 -11.75
C GLN A 178 -6.78 5.35 -12.79
N SER A 179 -5.81 6.26 -12.76
CA SER A 179 -4.65 6.21 -13.65
C SER A 179 -3.74 5.04 -13.28
N ILE A 180 -3.48 4.87 -11.97
CA ILE A 180 -2.67 3.78 -11.42
C ILE A 180 -3.28 2.42 -11.78
N LEU A 181 -4.59 2.24 -11.60
CA LEU A 181 -5.28 0.99 -11.91
C LEU A 181 -5.24 0.67 -13.41
N ARG A 182 -5.43 1.68 -14.28
CA ARG A 182 -5.33 1.52 -15.74
C ARG A 182 -3.92 1.21 -16.23
N GLY A 183 -2.90 1.61 -15.48
CA GLY A 183 -1.50 1.28 -15.78
C GLY A 183 -1.10 -0.16 -15.47
N ARG A 184 -1.95 -0.94 -14.77
CA ARG A 184 -1.67 -2.34 -14.45
C ARG A 184 -1.83 -3.24 -15.68
N PRO A 185 -1.05 -4.33 -15.80
CA PRO A 185 -1.32 -5.38 -16.77
C PRO A 185 -2.75 -5.89 -16.59
N THR A 186 -3.46 -6.13 -17.69
CA THR A 186 -4.82 -6.67 -17.62
C THR A 186 -4.85 -8.16 -17.32
N HIS A 187 -3.77 -8.87 -17.67
CA HIS A 187 -3.62 -10.31 -17.54
C HIS A 187 -2.18 -10.70 -17.19
N PHE A 188 -2.02 -11.92 -16.69
CA PHE A 188 -0.73 -12.55 -16.43
C PHE A 188 -0.69 -13.94 -17.08
N ARG A 189 0.48 -14.31 -17.62
CA ARG A 189 0.69 -15.61 -18.26
C ARG A 189 0.81 -16.77 -17.26
N SER A 190 1.22 -16.49 -16.02
CA SER A 190 1.39 -17.49 -14.96
C SER A 190 1.43 -16.81 -13.58
N ILE A 191 1.30 -17.60 -12.50
CA ILE A 191 1.42 -17.10 -11.12
C ILE A 191 2.82 -16.48 -10.87
N PRO A 192 3.94 -17.11 -11.26
CA PRO A 192 5.27 -16.49 -11.12
C PRO A 192 5.42 -15.16 -11.86
N HIS A 193 4.79 -15.00 -13.03
CA HIS A 193 4.80 -13.74 -13.76
C HIS A 193 4.06 -12.63 -12.99
N ALA A 194 2.93 -12.95 -12.36
CA ALA A 194 2.22 -12.01 -11.52
C ALA A 194 3.02 -11.60 -10.27
N ILE A 195 3.65 -12.57 -9.59
CA ILE A 195 4.53 -12.32 -8.42
C ILE A 195 5.71 -11.43 -8.83
N GLN A 196 6.34 -11.73 -9.97
CA GLN A 196 7.44 -10.95 -10.49
C GLN A 196 7.03 -9.50 -10.78
N TRP A 197 5.88 -9.29 -11.42
CA TRP A 197 5.36 -7.96 -11.69
C TRP A 197 5.04 -7.21 -10.39
N CYS A 198 4.41 -7.87 -9.41
CA CYS A 198 4.08 -7.29 -8.11
C CYS A 198 5.34 -6.74 -7.39
N TYR A 199 6.40 -7.55 -7.35
CA TYR A 199 7.69 -7.15 -6.76
C TYR A 199 8.41 -6.06 -7.57
N LYS A 200 8.52 -6.22 -8.89
CA LYS A 200 9.29 -5.29 -9.74
C LYS A 200 8.60 -3.95 -9.95
N SER A 201 7.27 -3.90 -9.90
CA SER A 201 6.51 -2.64 -10.02
C SER A 201 6.53 -1.81 -8.73
N GLY A 202 6.95 -2.40 -7.61
CA GLY A 202 6.92 -1.74 -6.30
C GLY A 202 5.54 -1.79 -5.62
N GLN A 203 4.62 -2.65 -6.05
CA GLN A 203 3.37 -2.87 -5.31
C GLN A 203 3.66 -3.40 -3.90
N THR A 204 4.66 -4.27 -3.78
CA THR A 204 5.36 -4.57 -2.52
C THR A 204 6.86 -4.66 -2.80
N HIS A 205 7.66 -4.18 -1.85
CA HIS A 205 9.12 -4.26 -1.88
C HIS A 205 9.65 -5.55 -1.23
N ASN A 206 8.74 -6.42 -0.75
CA ASN A 206 9.09 -7.69 -0.12
C ASN A 206 8.69 -8.87 -1.02
N LEU A 207 9.70 -9.55 -1.59
CA LEU A 207 9.48 -10.68 -2.47
C LEU A 207 8.78 -11.85 -1.77
N GLU A 208 9.09 -12.11 -0.50
CA GLU A 208 8.43 -13.21 0.23
C GLU A 208 6.95 -12.89 0.51
N ALA A 209 6.61 -11.63 0.73
CA ALA A 209 5.20 -11.19 0.81
C ALA A 209 4.50 -11.39 -0.54
N ALA A 210 5.10 -10.92 -1.64
CA ALA A 210 4.54 -11.08 -2.99
C ALA A 210 4.25 -12.55 -3.34
N LYS A 211 5.15 -13.48 -2.97
CA LYS A 211 5.01 -14.91 -3.28
C LYS A 211 3.79 -15.56 -2.64
N VAL A 212 3.33 -15.08 -1.48
CA VAL A 212 2.14 -15.60 -0.80
C VAL A 212 0.90 -14.75 -1.04
N SER A 213 1.02 -13.43 -1.15
CA SER A 213 -0.13 -12.52 -1.21
C SER A 213 -0.67 -12.31 -2.63
N MET A 214 0.20 -12.25 -3.64
CA MET A 214 -0.18 -11.99 -5.03
C MET A 214 -1.12 -13.06 -5.62
N PRO A 215 -0.96 -14.37 -5.33
CA PRO A 215 -1.93 -15.38 -5.76
C PRO A 215 -3.36 -15.13 -5.26
N GLY A 216 -3.54 -14.44 -4.14
CA GLY A 216 -4.85 -14.05 -3.61
C GLY A 216 -5.52 -12.89 -4.36
N GLN A 217 -4.83 -12.27 -5.31
CA GLN A 217 -5.30 -11.08 -6.05
C GLN A 217 -5.66 -11.37 -7.50
N ILE A 218 -5.44 -12.61 -7.98
CA ILE A 218 -5.66 -13.01 -9.36
C ILE A 218 -6.47 -14.31 -9.44
N ILE A 219 -7.27 -14.43 -10.50
CA ILE A 219 -8.07 -15.61 -10.81
C ILE A 219 -7.69 -16.16 -12.18
N ASN A 220 -7.76 -17.48 -12.29
CA ASN A 220 -7.55 -18.17 -13.56
C ASN A 220 -8.70 -17.85 -14.52
N VAL A 221 -8.39 -17.47 -15.76
CA VAL A 221 -9.41 -17.06 -16.74
C VAL A 221 -10.31 -18.21 -17.18
N ASN A 222 -9.81 -19.45 -17.14
CA ASN A 222 -10.50 -20.64 -17.59
C ASN A 222 -11.23 -21.35 -16.44
N SER A 223 -10.51 -21.63 -15.35
CA SER A 223 -11.07 -22.37 -14.21
C SER A 223 -11.91 -21.47 -13.28
N LEU A 224 -11.75 -20.15 -13.37
CA LEU A 224 -12.32 -19.16 -12.45
C LEU A 224 -11.94 -19.35 -10.98
N LYS A 225 -10.97 -20.22 -10.69
CA LYS A 225 -10.43 -20.42 -9.36
C LYS A 225 -9.45 -19.31 -9.01
N LEU A 226 -9.31 -19.06 -7.71
CA LEU A 226 -8.27 -18.17 -7.20
C LEU A 226 -6.90 -18.82 -7.40
N ALA A 227 -5.90 -18.04 -7.84
CA ALA A 227 -4.57 -18.59 -8.07
C ALA A 227 -3.93 -19.14 -6.79
N ALA A 228 -4.32 -18.65 -5.62
CA ALA A 228 -3.90 -19.20 -4.33
C ALA A 228 -4.25 -20.69 -4.13
N ASP A 229 -5.27 -21.20 -4.84
CA ASP A 229 -5.65 -22.63 -4.84
C ASP A 229 -4.84 -23.47 -5.81
N GLU A 230 -4.17 -22.83 -6.77
CA GLU A 230 -3.41 -23.48 -7.84
C GLU A 230 -1.88 -23.44 -7.55
N CYS A 231 -1.46 -22.96 -6.37
CA CYS A 231 -0.05 -22.82 -6.00
C CYS A 231 0.74 -24.14 -6.02
N ASP A 232 0.09 -25.27 -5.72
CA ASP A 232 0.73 -26.60 -5.71
C ASP A 232 0.93 -27.17 -7.13
N GLU A 233 0.23 -26.64 -8.12
CA GLU A 233 0.24 -27.09 -9.52
C GLU A 233 1.32 -26.38 -10.35
N VAL A 234 1.98 -25.37 -9.79
CA VAL A 234 3.00 -24.58 -10.48
C VAL A 234 4.35 -25.29 -10.40
N GLU A 235 4.71 -26.00 -11.47
CA GLU A 235 6.12 -26.35 -11.69
C GLU A 235 6.90 -25.06 -11.92
N VAL A 236 7.92 -24.80 -11.10
CA VAL A 236 8.80 -23.64 -11.27
C VAL A 236 9.69 -23.90 -12.49
N GLU A 237 9.16 -23.61 -13.68
CA GLU A 237 9.95 -23.61 -14.90
C GLU A 237 11.06 -22.55 -14.77
N LYS A 238 12.29 -23.00 -14.95
CA LYS A 238 13.47 -22.11 -14.97
C LYS A 238 13.50 -21.41 -16.33
N GLU A 239 12.74 -20.34 -16.53
CA GLU A 239 12.78 -19.61 -17.81
C GLU A 239 13.27 -18.15 -17.75
N ASP A 240 14.24 -17.96 -18.64
CA ASP A 240 14.70 -16.83 -19.45
C ASP A 240 14.76 -15.41 -18.89
N GLY A 241 16.01 -14.94 -18.85
CA GLY A 241 16.38 -13.58 -18.53
C GLY A 241 15.74 -12.59 -19.50
N LEU A 242 14.74 -11.88 -19.03
CA LEU A 242 14.35 -10.60 -19.61
C LEU A 242 15.47 -9.59 -19.36
N ASP A 243 16.21 -9.29 -20.43
CA ASP A 243 17.22 -8.25 -20.47
C ASP A 243 16.52 -6.88 -20.51
N VAL A 244 16.33 -6.26 -19.34
CA VAL A 244 15.85 -4.88 -19.25
C VAL A 244 17.03 -3.95 -19.47
N LEU A 245 17.42 -3.78 -20.74
CA LEU A 245 18.30 -2.69 -21.15
C LEU A 245 17.51 -1.38 -21.15
N GLY A 246 17.62 -0.64 -20.06
CA GLY A 246 17.01 0.68 -19.95
C GLY A 246 17.10 1.27 -18.55
N ARG A 247 18.31 1.58 -18.08
CA ARG A 247 18.52 2.47 -16.94
C ARG A 247 18.15 3.90 -17.38
N ARG A 248 16.86 4.17 -17.54
CA ARG A 248 16.30 5.51 -17.44
C ARG A 248 15.59 5.57 -16.09
N SER A 249 15.96 6.57 -15.29
CA SER A 249 15.26 6.94 -14.06
C SER A 249 13.79 7.20 -14.38
N VAL A 250 12.96 6.16 -14.27
CA VAL A 250 11.51 6.30 -14.15
C VAL A 250 11.29 6.63 -12.69
N ALA A 251 10.86 7.86 -12.42
CA ALA A 251 10.46 8.26 -11.08
C ALA A 251 9.42 7.25 -10.56
N SER A 252 9.63 6.81 -9.32
CA SER A 252 8.72 6.00 -8.52
C SER A 252 7.27 6.39 -8.79
N SER A 253 6.48 5.51 -9.41
CA SER A 253 5.02 5.59 -9.44
C SER A 253 4.44 4.80 -8.26
N ALA A 254 5.06 4.91 -7.08
CA ALA A 254 4.35 4.77 -5.83
C ALA A 254 3.47 6.01 -5.66
N CYS A 255 2.30 5.87 -5.06
CA CYS A 255 1.54 7.00 -4.55
C CYS A 255 2.39 7.71 -3.48
N THR A 256 3.22 8.65 -3.91
CA THR A 256 3.92 9.61 -3.08
C THR A 256 3.68 10.95 -3.75
N LEU A 257 2.60 11.62 -3.31
CA LEU A 257 2.43 13.05 -3.55
C LEU A 257 3.60 13.76 -2.84
N THR A 258 4.51 14.37 -3.61
CA THR A 258 4.73 15.83 -3.69
C THR A 258 6.11 16.16 -4.25
N GLU A 259 6.16 17.03 -5.27
CA GLU A 259 7.18 18.09 -5.39
C GLU A 259 6.48 19.32 -5.99
N VAL A 260 6.20 20.31 -5.14
CA VAL A 260 5.96 21.70 -5.58
C VAL A 260 7.27 22.42 -5.31
N ALA A 261 7.89 22.95 -6.36
CA ALA A 261 9.15 23.67 -6.27
C ALA A 261 8.98 24.96 -5.45
N GLU A 262 9.86 25.15 -4.46
CA GLU A 262 10.06 26.44 -3.79
C GLU A 262 10.88 27.36 -4.70
N GLU A 263 10.34 28.54 -4.99
CA GLU A 263 11.11 29.69 -5.50
C GLU A 263 11.97 30.25 -4.35
N PRO A 264 13.25 30.61 -4.58
CA PRO A 264 14.09 31.13 -3.51
C PRO A 264 13.76 32.61 -3.25
N GLU A 265 13.37 32.92 -2.00
CA GLU A 265 13.41 34.29 -1.51
C GLU A 265 14.87 34.71 -1.25
N GLU A 266 15.32 35.74 -1.96
CA GLU A 266 16.56 36.46 -1.67
C GLU A 266 16.45 37.22 -0.34
N LYS A 267 17.35 36.90 0.58
CA LYS A 267 17.64 37.73 1.75
C LYS A 267 18.63 38.82 1.33
N ASP A 268 18.21 40.07 1.40
CA ASP A 268 19.13 41.17 1.65
C ASP A 268 18.74 41.92 2.93
N GLY A 269 19.72 42.03 3.81
CA GLY A 269 19.59 42.63 5.12
C GLY A 269 20.01 44.09 5.15
N ASN A 270 19.21 44.86 5.88
CA ASN A 270 19.61 45.84 6.90
C ASN A 270 20.09 47.24 6.42
N VAL A 271 19.37 48.28 6.89
CA VAL A 271 19.87 49.35 7.80
C VAL A 271 19.21 50.74 7.52
N GLN A 272 18.64 51.31 8.60
CA GLN A 272 18.48 52.73 9.00
C GLN A 272 17.34 53.66 8.50
N THR A 273 16.47 53.97 9.48
CA THR A 273 16.06 55.28 10.04
C THR A 273 15.40 56.39 9.20
N SER A 274 14.41 57.00 9.88
CA SER A 274 13.94 58.40 9.88
C SER A 274 12.90 58.89 8.86
N GLU A 275 11.77 59.33 9.44
CA GLU A 275 11.00 60.55 9.18
C GLU A 275 10.22 60.71 7.86
N GLU A 276 8.90 60.91 7.99
CA GLU A 276 8.04 61.52 6.97
C GLU A 276 8.44 62.99 6.72
N PRO A 277 8.25 63.51 5.49
CA PRO A 277 7.06 64.33 5.27
C PRO A 277 6.39 64.18 3.89
N GLN A 278 5.14 64.62 3.81
CA GLN A 278 4.29 64.74 2.61
C GLN A 278 4.89 65.60 1.49
N CYS A 279 4.63 65.27 0.21
CA CYS A 279 3.86 66.08 -0.77
C CYS A 279 4.07 65.67 -2.26
N ASN A 280 2.95 65.47 -2.97
CA ASN A 280 2.60 65.68 -4.40
C ASN A 280 3.39 65.12 -5.61
N ASP A 281 2.58 64.45 -6.45
CA ASP A 281 2.51 64.51 -7.93
C ASP A 281 3.62 63.87 -8.79
N CYS A 282 3.25 62.82 -9.55
CA CYS A 282 3.36 62.73 -11.02
C CYS A 282 3.38 61.27 -11.53
N GLY A 283 2.40 60.91 -12.37
CA GLY A 283 2.61 60.07 -13.56
C GLY A 283 2.44 58.54 -13.45
N LYS A 284 1.20 58.05 -13.58
CA LYS A 284 0.91 56.70 -14.12
C LYS A 284 0.35 56.80 -15.55
N PRO A 285 0.81 56.02 -16.53
CA PRO A 285 0.07 55.79 -17.77
C PRO A 285 -0.86 54.56 -17.67
N PRO A 286 -1.99 54.53 -18.42
CA PRO A 286 -3.04 53.52 -18.29
C PRO A 286 -2.99 52.40 -19.36
N LEU A 287 -3.69 51.31 -19.05
CA LEU A 287 -4.01 50.16 -19.92
C LEU A 287 -4.98 50.52 -21.06
N PRO A 288 -4.91 49.88 -22.24
CA PRO A 288 -6.00 49.91 -23.22
C PRO A 288 -6.90 48.66 -23.15
N LYS A 289 -8.21 48.91 -23.25
CA LYS A 289 -9.28 47.95 -23.56
C LYS A 289 -9.66 48.03 -25.05
N SER A 290 -10.51 47.09 -25.46
CA SER A 290 -11.41 47.08 -26.65
C SER A 290 -10.83 46.38 -27.88
N GLN A 291 -11.56 45.65 -28.73
CA GLN A 291 -13.01 45.58 -28.96
C GLN A 291 -13.38 44.34 -29.78
N ARG A 292 -14.67 43.97 -29.73
CA ARG A 292 -15.33 42.83 -30.37
C ARG A 292 -15.94 43.27 -31.71
N THR A 293 -15.86 42.44 -32.77
CA THR A 293 -16.76 42.51 -33.94
C THR A 293 -17.01 41.11 -34.53
N GLU A 294 -18.29 40.82 -34.79
CA GLU A 294 -18.80 39.67 -35.54
C GLU A 294 -19.15 40.12 -36.97
N ASN A 295 -18.91 39.28 -37.99
CA ASN A 295 -19.95 38.74 -38.89
C ASN A 295 -19.42 37.97 -40.13
N SER A 296 -19.93 36.73 -40.24
CA SER A 296 -20.56 36.05 -41.39
C SER A 296 -19.85 35.74 -42.74
N THR A 297 -19.90 34.42 -43.05
CA THR A 297 -20.09 33.73 -44.35
C THR A 297 -19.08 33.86 -45.49
N THR A 298 -18.44 32.74 -45.84
CA THR A 298 -18.45 32.10 -47.18
C THR A 298 -17.64 30.79 -47.19
N SER A 299 -18.15 29.74 -47.82
CA SER A 299 -17.41 28.60 -48.42
C SER A 299 -17.48 28.78 -49.95
N PRO A 300 -16.61 28.22 -50.81
CA PRO A 300 -16.01 26.87 -50.75
C PRO A 300 -14.53 26.76 -51.24
N GLU A 301 -13.88 25.61 -50.97
CA GLU A 301 -13.23 24.74 -51.96
C GLU A 301 -12.18 23.78 -51.36
N GLN A 302 -12.03 22.67 -52.06
CA GLN A 302 -11.33 21.44 -51.71
C GLN A 302 -9.80 21.58 -51.77
N GLY A 303 -9.12 20.95 -50.80
CA GLY A 303 -7.67 20.74 -50.85
C GLY A 303 -7.29 19.54 -49.99
N GLN A 304 -7.02 18.41 -50.64
CA GLN A 304 -6.46 17.20 -50.02
C GLN A 304 -5.03 17.47 -49.54
N MET A 305 -4.72 17.21 -48.28
CA MET A 305 -3.36 17.01 -47.77
C MET A 305 -3.40 15.91 -46.70
N GLY A 306 -2.73 14.79 -46.96
CA GLY A 306 -2.63 13.65 -46.05
C GLY A 306 -1.81 13.94 -44.78
N PRO A 307 -1.96 13.14 -43.72
CA PRO A 307 -1.25 13.38 -42.47
C PRO A 307 0.24 13.01 -42.58
N PRO A 308 1.15 13.74 -41.91
CA PRO A 308 2.59 13.50 -41.97
C PRO A 308 2.96 12.20 -41.24
N GLN A 309 3.64 11.32 -41.96
CA GLN A 309 4.30 10.13 -41.44
C GLN A 309 5.62 10.54 -40.77
N HIS A 310 5.72 10.42 -39.45
CA HIS A 310 6.97 10.11 -38.73
C HIS A 310 6.66 9.77 -37.26
N ALA A 311 6.29 8.52 -37.01
CA ALA A 311 6.38 7.91 -35.68
C ALA A 311 7.74 7.19 -35.57
N PRO A 312 8.44 7.25 -34.42
CA PRO A 312 9.70 6.55 -34.23
C PRO A 312 9.47 5.03 -34.14
N PRO A 313 10.46 4.18 -34.51
CA PRO A 313 10.27 2.74 -34.63
C PRO A 313 9.99 2.11 -33.25
N ILE A 314 8.83 1.46 -33.15
CA ILE A 314 8.49 0.55 -32.06
C ILE A 314 9.40 -0.66 -32.20
N HIS A 315 10.39 -0.79 -31.33
CA HIS A 315 11.09 -2.05 -31.14
C HIS A 315 10.07 -3.06 -30.58
N GLN A 316 9.59 -3.95 -31.45
CA GLN A 316 8.89 -5.17 -31.05
C GLN A 316 9.88 -6.04 -30.26
N THR A 317 9.79 -5.99 -28.94
CA THR A 317 10.29 -7.07 -28.09
C THR A 317 9.52 -8.32 -28.44
N ALA A 318 10.23 -9.44 -28.65
CA ALA A 318 9.67 -10.72 -29.06
C ALA A 318 8.33 -11.01 -28.36
N SER A 319 7.27 -11.15 -29.17
CA SER A 319 5.93 -11.48 -28.71
C SER A 319 5.94 -12.91 -28.18
N ASP A 320 5.99 -13.03 -26.87
CA ASP A 320 5.76 -14.29 -26.18
C ASP A 320 4.27 -14.67 -26.36
N THR A 321 4.01 -15.81 -27.00
CA THR A 321 2.71 -16.17 -27.60
C THR A 321 1.79 -16.97 -26.67
N SER A 322 2.15 -17.13 -25.39
CA SER A 322 1.33 -17.84 -24.42
C SER A 322 0.00 -17.11 -24.16
N PRO A 323 -1.16 -17.79 -24.21
CA PRO A 323 -2.44 -17.15 -23.92
C PRO A 323 -2.50 -16.64 -22.47
N PRO A 324 -3.23 -15.53 -22.19
CA PRO A 324 -3.39 -15.03 -20.83
C PRO A 324 -4.06 -16.09 -19.95
N GLN A 325 -3.43 -16.47 -18.83
CA GLN A 325 -3.95 -17.52 -17.94
C GLN A 325 -4.64 -16.94 -16.70
N TYR A 326 -4.23 -15.75 -16.25
CA TYR A 326 -4.75 -15.11 -15.05
C TYR A 326 -5.17 -13.66 -15.31
N LYS A 327 -6.18 -13.20 -14.57
CA LYS A 327 -6.63 -11.80 -14.52
C LYS A 327 -6.85 -11.37 -13.08
N TRP A 328 -6.98 -10.07 -12.82
CA TRP A 328 -7.31 -9.57 -11.49
C TRP A 328 -8.61 -10.16 -10.95
N ARG A 329 -8.62 -10.53 -9.66
CA ARG A 329 -9.79 -11.06 -8.95
C ARG A 329 -10.95 -10.06 -8.98
N ILE A 330 -10.64 -8.80 -8.72
CA ILE A 330 -11.61 -7.71 -8.70
C ILE A 330 -11.15 -6.59 -9.64
N ASP A 331 -12.09 -6.05 -10.40
CA ASP A 331 -11.89 -4.82 -11.15
C ASP A 331 -12.19 -3.63 -10.23
N LEU A 332 -11.17 -3.23 -9.46
CA LEU A 332 -11.32 -2.19 -8.44
C LEU A 332 -11.79 -0.86 -9.06
N SER A 333 -11.52 -0.60 -10.34
CA SER A 333 -11.95 0.63 -11.01
C SER A 333 -13.47 0.81 -11.02
N LYS A 334 -14.24 -0.29 -11.02
CA LYS A 334 -15.71 -0.27 -10.96
C LYS A 334 -16.28 0.15 -9.61
N THR A 335 -15.43 0.22 -8.59
CA THR A 335 -15.81 0.56 -7.22
C THR A 335 -15.59 2.05 -6.90
N GLU A 336 -15.13 2.85 -7.87
CA GLU A 336 -14.82 4.29 -7.71
C GLU A 336 -15.92 5.09 -7.05
N LYS A 337 -17.18 4.78 -7.38
CA LYS A 337 -18.37 5.41 -6.80
C LYS A 337 -18.44 5.32 -5.26
N PHE A 338 -17.72 4.39 -4.64
CA PHE A 338 -17.69 4.21 -3.18
C PHE A 338 -16.45 4.82 -2.51
N TRP A 339 -15.39 5.13 -3.25
CA TRP A 339 -14.09 5.49 -2.67
C TRP A 339 -14.17 6.72 -1.79
N THR A 340 -14.86 7.77 -2.24
CA THR A 340 -15.09 8.97 -1.42
C THR A 340 -15.81 8.60 -0.11
N GLY A 341 -16.80 7.72 -0.17
CA GLY A 341 -17.56 7.26 0.99
C GLY A 341 -16.74 6.44 1.99
N TRP A 342 -15.64 5.82 1.57
CA TRP A 342 -14.74 5.11 2.48
C TRP A 342 -13.97 6.06 3.40
N PHE A 343 -13.56 7.22 2.88
CA PHE A 343 -12.62 8.10 3.57
C PHE A 343 -13.25 9.37 4.12
N THR A 344 -14.46 9.73 3.68
CA THR A 344 -15.19 10.89 4.22
C THR A 344 -15.42 10.73 5.72
N ASP A 345 -15.02 11.75 6.48
CA ASP A 345 -15.15 11.83 7.94
C ASP A 345 -14.36 10.75 8.70
N LEU A 346 -13.45 10.04 8.02
CA LEU A 346 -12.69 8.94 8.60
C LEU A 346 -11.85 9.40 9.79
N SER A 347 -11.23 10.58 9.70
CA SER A 347 -10.35 11.08 10.74
C SER A 347 -11.10 11.44 12.01
N HIS A 348 -12.32 11.99 11.89
CA HIS A 348 -13.16 12.28 13.06
C HIS A 348 -13.67 10.98 13.70
N LYS A 349 -14.22 10.07 12.90
CA LYS A 349 -14.68 8.75 13.36
C LYS A 349 -13.58 7.96 14.08
N PHE A 350 -12.36 7.96 13.54
CA PHE A 350 -11.21 7.32 14.17
C PHE A 350 -10.94 7.90 15.57
N LEU A 351 -11.01 9.23 15.75
CA LEU A 351 -10.80 9.85 17.05
C LEU A 351 -11.94 9.58 18.05
N GLU A 352 -13.15 9.33 17.57
CA GLU A 352 -14.33 9.02 18.41
C GLU A 352 -14.33 7.58 18.95
N VAL A 353 -13.56 6.67 18.35
CA VAL A 353 -13.39 5.29 18.82
C VAL A 353 -12.78 5.29 20.23
N LYS A 354 -13.51 4.78 21.22
CA LYS A 354 -13.16 4.80 22.66
C LYS A 354 -12.31 3.60 23.11
N VAL A 355 -11.38 3.16 22.27
CA VAL A 355 -10.36 2.16 22.62
C VAL A 355 -8.96 2.71 22.37
N PRO A 356 -7.90 2.08 22.92
CA PRO A 356 -6.53 2.34 22.53
C PRO A 356 -6.36 2.22 21.00
N LYS A 357 -5.80 3.27 20.40
CA LYS A 357 -5.60 3.42 18.96
C LYS A 357 -4.13 3.54 18.58
N LEU A 358 -3.74 2.82 17.53
CA LEU A 358 -2.43 2.88 16.88
C LEU A 358 -2.62 3.28 15.41
N LEU A 359 -1.87 4.29 14.95
CA LEU A 359 -1.80 4.68 13.55
C LEU A 359 -0.38 4.42 13.04
N LEU A 360 -0.27 3.63 11.97
CA LEU A 360 1.01 3.34 11.29
C LEU A 360 1.00 4.00 9.92
N LEU A 361 1.98 4.86 9.64
CA LEU A 361 2.10 5.55 8.34
C LEU A 361 3.43 5.24 7.67
N ALA A 362 3.45 5.17 6.34
CA ALA A 362 4.69 5.01 5.58
C ALA A 362 5.50 6.33 5.56
N ASN A 363 4.80 7.46 5.69
CA ASN A 363 5.36 8.80 5.72
C ASN A 363 4.62 9.67 6.76
N ILE A 364 5.34 10.62 7.37
CA ILE A 364 4.75 11.60 8.30
C ILE A 364 4.02 12.73 7.57
N HIS A 365 4.43 13.00 6.32
CA HIS A 365 3.80 14.01 5.48
C HIS A 365 2.45 13.45 5.00
N GLY A 366 1.37 13.87 5.64
CA GLY A 366 0.03 13.43 5.26
C GLY A 366 -0.99 13.29 6.38
N LEU A 367 -0.62 13.61 7.63
CA LEU A 367 -1.62 13.84 8.67
C LEU A 367 -2.45 15.07 8.33
N ASP A 368 -3.77 14.92 8.28
CA ASP A 368 -4.68 16.06 8.18
C ASP A 368 -4.72 16.84 9.50
N THR A 369 -5.34 18.01 9.47
CA THR A 369 -5.49 18.87 10.65
C THR A 369 -6.17 18.14 11.82
N THR A 370 -7.18 17.31 11.53
CA THR A 370 -7.96 16.59 12.54
C THR A 370 -7.10 15.59 13.31
N LEU A 371 -6.35 14.73 12.60
CA LEU A 371 -5.43 13.77 13.21
C LEU A 371 -4.21 14.44 13.82
N THR A 372 -3.74 15.56 13.26
CA THR A 372 -2.66 16.35 13.86
C THR A 372 -3.06 16.86 15.24
N VAL A 373 -4.25 17.47 15.36
CA VAL A 373 -4.79 17.93 16.65
C VAL A 373 -5.02 16.74 17.59
N GLY A 374 -5.59 15.64 17.07
CA GLY A 374 -5.81 14.43 17.87
C GLY A 374 -4.51 13.82 18.41
N GLN A 375 -3.44 13.84 17.62
CA GLN A 375 -2.12 13.34 18.00
C GLN A 375 -1.49 14.25 19.07
N MET A 376 -1.56 15.57 18.89
CA MET A 376 -1.07 16.53 19.88
C MET A 376 -1.83 16.44 21.21
N GLN A 377 -3.09 16.01 21.19
CA GLN A 377 -3.90 15.73 22.37
C GLN A 377 -3.65 14.33 22.98
N GLY A 378 -2.76 13.52 22.39
CA GLY A 378 -2.47 12.16 22.86
C GLY A 378 -3.61 11.16 22.71
N LYS A 379 -4.54 11.38 21.77
CA LYS A 379 -5.72 10.52 21.57
C LYS A 379 -5.41 9.15 20.95
N PHE A 380 -4.25 9.02 20.32
CA PHE A 380 -3.75 7.79 19.72
C PHE A 380 -2.22 7.77 19.73
N GLN A 381 -1.62 6.61 19.47
CA GLN A 381 -0.19 6.49 19.24
C GLN A 381 0.08 6.47 17.74
N LEU A 382 1.02 7.29 17.28
CA LEU A 382 1.48 7.31 15.90
C LEU A 382 2.86 6.66 15.81
N GLN A 383 3.08 5.85 14.77
CA GLN A 383 4.41 5.38 14.39
C GLN A 383 4.60 5.52 12.88
N VAL A 384 5.80 5.87 12.46
CA VAL A 384 6.15 6.08 11.05
C VAL A 384 7.17 5.02 10.64
N LEU A 385 6.81 4.20 9.65
CA LEU A 385 7.65 3.15 9.09
C LEU A 385 8.10 3.56 7.68
N GLN A 386 9.11 4.42 7.65
CA GLN A 386 9.74 4.92 6.42
C GLN A 386 10.27 3.77 5.55
N LYS A 387 10.40 4.02 4.24
CA LYS A 387 10.87 3.04 3.23
C LYS A 387 9.90 1.87 3.00
N SER A 388 8.62 2.09 3.27
CA SER A 388 7.54 1.21 2.83
C SER A 388 6.89 1.79 1.58
N GLY A 389 6.41 0.91 0.71
CA GLY A 389 5.39 1.24 -0.27
C GLY A 389 4.01 1.32 0.40
N HIS A 390 2.97 1.05 -0.39
CA HIS A 390 1.58 1.22 0.06
C HIS A 390 1.15 0.21 1.14
N ALA A 391 1.65 -1.03 1.10
CA ALA A 391 1.32 -2.07 2.07
C ALA A 391 2.46 -2.25 3.09
N ILE A 392 2.48 -1.40 4.12
CA ILE A 392 3.53 -1.40 5.17
C ILE A 392 3.65 -2.77 5.85
N HIS A 393 2.53 -3.46 6.06
CA HIS A 393 2.49 -4.79 6.67
C HIS A 393 3.03 -5.91 5.77
N GLU A 394 3.11 -5.70 4.46
CA GLU A 394 3.82 -6.60 3.54
C GLU A 394 5.31 -6.26 3.47
N ASP A 395 5.65 -4.97 3.43
CA ASP A 395 7.02 -4.50 3.25
C ASP A 395 7.87 -4.63 4.53
N GLN A 396 7.27 -4.36 5.70
CA GLN A 396 7.93 -4.39 7.00
C GLN A 396 7.15 -5.22 8.04
N PRO A 397 6.84 -6.50 7.77
CA PRO A 397 5.96 -7.32 8.61
C PRO A 397 6.48 -7.47 10.05
N HIS A 398 7.81 -7.62 10.22
CA HIS A 398 8.43 -7.73 11.53
C HIS A 398 8.32 -6.45 12.36
N ASN A 399 8.53 -5.29 11.74
CA ASN A 399 8.44 -4.00 12.43
C ASN A 399 6.98 -3.70 12.82
N VAL A 400 6.03 -3.97 11.93
CA VAL A 400 4.59 -3.85 12.24
C VAL A 400 4.20 -4.77 13.40
N ALA A 401 4.65 -6.03 13.37
CA ALA A 401 4.39 -6.99 14.45
C ALA A 401 5.02 -6.57 15.78
N GLU A 402 6.26 -6.09 15.78
CA GLU A 402 6.97 -5.64 16.98
C GLU A 402 6.29 -4.42 17.61
N LEU A 403 5.97 -3.40 16.80
CA LEU A 403 5.27 -2.19 17.25
C LEU A 403 3.90 -2.51 17.82
N LEU A 404 3.11 -3.32 17.11
CA LEU A 404 1.80 -3.74 17.59
C LEU A 404 1.92 -4.55 18.89
N SER A 405 2.84 -5.51 18.94
CA SER A 405 3.04 -6.35 20.13
C SER A 405 3.39 -5.52 21.35
N ALA A 406 4.35 -4.62 21.22
CA ALA A 406 4.73 -3.72 22.29
C ALA A 406 3.59 -2.80 22.71
N TYR A 407 2.80 -2.31 21.75
CA TYR A 407 1.61 -1.53 22.05
C TYR A 407 0.58 -2.34 22.85
N LEU A 408 0.23 -3.54 22.41
CA LEU A 408 -0.76 -4.39 23.07
C LEU A 408 -0.32 -4.83 24.46
N VAL A 409 0.96 -5.16 24.65
CA VAL A 409 1.52 -5.50 25.97
C VAL A 409 1.52 -4.27 26.88
N LYS A 410 1.90 -3.09 26.38
CA LYS A 410 1.84 -1.82 27.12
C LYS A 410 0.41 -1.50 27.59
N GLN A 411 -0.58 -1.76 26.74
CA GLN A 411 -2.01 -1.58 27.07
C GLN A 411 -2.60 -2.73 27.91
N LYS A 412 -1.81 -3.76 28.24
CA LYS A 412 -2.24 -4.96 28.97
C LYS A 412 -3.36 -5.74 28.27
N ILE A 413 -3.40 -5.68 26.94
CA ILE A 413 -4.39 -6.38 26.11
C ILE A 413 -3.90 -7.79 25.74
N ALA A 414 -2.59 -7.95 25.52
CA ALA A 414 -1.97 -9.22 25.15
C ALA A 414 -0.82 -9.58 26.10
N LEU A 415 -0.56 -10.88 26.24
CA LEU A 415 0.57 -11.40 27.00
C LEU A 415 1.78 -11.62 26.06
N PRO A 416 2.99 -11.18 26.44
CA PRO A 416 4.19 -11.45 25.67
C PRO A 416 4.57 -12.94 25.71
N LYS A 417 5.20 -13.43 24.64
CA LYS A 417 5.85 -14.75 24.62
C LYS A 417 7.28 -14.68 25.14
N ASP A 418 7.84 -15.84 25.49
CA ASP A 418 9.24 -15.96 25.91
C ASP A 418 10.18 -15.37 24.86
N GLY A 419 11.11 -14.52 25.30
CA GLY A 419 12.06 -13.83 24.42
C GLY A 419 11.57 -12.51 23.82
N PHE A 420 10.32 -12.09 24.09
CA PHE A 420 9.86 -10.74 23.75
C PHE A 420 10.60 -9.70 24.60
N SER A 421 11.29 -8.76 23.94
CA SER A 421 11.98 -7.65 24.60
C SER A 421 11.30 -6.33 24.26
N HIS A 422 10.97 -5.55 25.30
CA HIS A 422 10.32 -4.24 25.18
C HIS A 422 11.23 -3.11 24.65
N ASN A 423 12.48 -3.42 24.30
CA ASN A 423 13.57 -2.44 24.23
C ASN A 423 13.54 -1.50 23.02
N ASN A 424 12.68 -1.73 22.02
CA ASN A 424 12.70 -0.99 20.76
C ASN A 424 11.57 0.02 20.57
N VAL A 425 10.67 0.20 21.54
CA VAL A 425 9.62 1.22 21.41
C VAL A 425 10.02 2.46 22.22
N PRO A 426 10.23 3.62 21.57
CA PRO A 426 10.44 4.86 22.30
C PRO A 426 9.28 5.06 23.26
N SER A 427 9.57 5.13 24.55
CA SER A 427 8.65 5.70 25.52
C SER A 427 8.38 7.13 25.08
N CYS A 428 7.12 7.42 24.71
CA CYS A 428 6.66 8.79 24.47
C CYS A 428 6.86 9.65 25.72
#